data_AF-A0A2N1QVX6-F1
#
_entry.id   AF-A0A2N1QVX6-F1
#
_cell.length_a   1.000
_cell.length_b   1.000
_cell.length_c   1.000
_cell.angle_alpha   90.00
_cell.angle_beta   90.00
_cell.angle_gamma   90.00
#
_symmetry.space_group_name_H-M   'P 1'
#
loop_
_entity.id
_entity.type
_entity.pdbx_description
1 polymer ?
#
loop_
_entity_poly.entity_id
_entity_poly.type
_entity_poly.pdbx_seq_one_letter_code
_entity_poly.pdbx_strand_id
1 'polypeptide(L)'
;MLTTNDQPNRDIDRDDESSPSGFFQKILGLFGMGSPDADKKRLLKNIGKDLSRSRYKFYKPKSAEALPGLARFFYETYKVIAPAQVMLTNAAQSGALKSFVIESFLTPEQKQQSESMTDASIQERSKTMTVKALQDSVKQSMISFFAAFDAEKTAQIDGAYSTLLSFINFINFDFFFLLKKFDSNVAERSFANNPKFDSISADYIADDLLDFLEVFTPLNLDADWKRIFNALKEYRNMDIIQVDAWTKLAPALGEVRESGILE
;
A
#
# COMPACT_ATOMS: atom_id res chain seq x y z
N MET A 1 10.66 -30.31 63.72
CA MET A 1 11.39 -29.09 64.09
C MET A 1 11.99 -28.49 62.83
N LEU A 2 11.39 -27.38 62.41
CA LEU A 2 11.86 -26.28 61.55
C LEU A 2 12.83 -26.60 60.39
N THR A 3 12.26 -26.77 59.20
CA THR A 3 12.86 -26.40 57.92
C THR A 3 12.62 -24.91 57.68
N THR A 4 13.67 -24.11 57.51
CA THR A 4 13.59 -22.77 56.91
C THR A 4 14.65 -22.69 55.83
N ASN A 5 14.22 -22.56 54.58
CA ASN A 5 15.07 -22.02 53.53
C ASN A 5 14.18 -21.11 52.69
N ASP A 6 14.27 -19.83 53.02
CA ASP A 6 13.71 -18.71 52.29
C ASP A 6 14.33 -18.66 50.88
N GLN A 7 13.50 -18.69 49.85
CA GLN A 7 13.86 -18.12 48.55
C GLN A 7 12.79 -17.09 48.17
N PRO A 8 13.17 -15.86 47.82
CA PRO A 8 12.24 -14.79 47.55
C PRO A 8 11.60 -14.96 46.18
N ASN A 9 10.28 -14.80 46.18
CA ASN A 9 9.41 -14.65 45.01
C ASN A 9 9.98 -13.57 44.08
N ARG A 10 10.50 -13.97 42.91
CA ARG A 10 10.76 -13.04 41.80
C ARG A 10 9.46 -12.93 41.03
N ASP A 11 8.73 -11.86 41.33
CA ASP A 11 7.65 -11.39 40.48
C ASP A 11 8.22 -11.17 39.07
N ILE A 12 7.65 -11.90 38.12
CA ILE A 12 7.90 -11.75 36.69
C ILE A 12 7.15 -10.49 36.29
N ASP A 13 7.84 -9.35 36.33
CA ASP A 13 7.43 -8.18 35.57
C ASP A 13 7.47 -8.58 34.09
N ARG A 14 6.28 -8.83 33.53
CA ARG A 14 6.08 -8.86 32.09
C ARG A 14 6.18 -7.41 31.63
N ASP A 15 7.33 -7.06 31.08
CA ASP A 15 7.44 -5.93 30.18
C ASP A 15 6.52 -6.22 28.98
N ASP A 16 5.29 -5.70 29.02
CA ASP A 16 4.48 -5.52 27.82
C ASP A 16 5.25 -4.54 26.93
N GLU A 17 5.83 -5.06 25.85
CA GLU A 17 6.33 -4.27 24.74
C GLU A 17 5.22 -3.34 24.26
N SER A 18 5.29 -2.07 24.65
CA SER A 18 4.38 -1.05 24.21
C SER A 18 4.62 -0.77 22.72
N SER A 19 3.89 -1.46 21.85
CA SER A 19 3.67 -1.02 20.48
C SER A 19 3.22 0.45 20.50
N PRO A 20 3.69 1.31 19.58
CA PRO A 20 3.24 2.69 19.52
C PRO A 20 1.73 2.68 19.27
N SER A 21 0.94 2.89 20.32
CA SER A 21 -0.52 2.96 20.19
C SER A 21 -0.85 4.19 19.34
N GLY A 22 -1.48 3.98 18.20
CA GLY A 22 -1.91 5.05 17.32
C GLY A 22 -2.98 5.94 17.97
N PHE A 23 -3.19 7.15 17.47
CA PHE A 23 -4.20 8.11 17.92
C PHE A 23 -5.65 7.55 17.94
N PHE A 24 -6.12 6.85 16.91
CA PHE A 24 -7.44 6.22 16.87
C PHE A 24 -7.52 5.07 17.88
N GLN A 25 -6.47 4.28 18.01
CA GLN A 25 -6.41 3.21 19.00
C GLN A 25 -6.43 3.76 20.45
N LYS A 26 -5.71 4.86 20.71
CA LYS A 26 -5.76 5.59 21.99
C LYS A 26 -7.16 6.10 22.29
N ILE A 27 -7.86 6.61 21.28
CA ILE A 27 -9.24 7.10 21.41
C ILE A 27 -10.20 5.95 21.74
N LEU A 28 -10.16 4.87 20.98
CA LEU A 28 -11.07 3.71 21.15
C LEU A 28 -10.84 3.04 22.52
N GLY A 29 -9.58 2.90 22.94
CA GLY A 29 -9.22 2.38 24.26
C GLY A 29 -9.79 3.19 25.43
N LEU A 30 -10.00 4.50 25.27
CA LEU A 30 -10.60 5.36 26.32
C LEU A 30 -12.11 5.17 26.49
N PHE A 31 -12.79 4.62 25.49
CA PHE A 31 -14.22 4.34 25.56
C PHE A 31 -14.48 2.85 25.86
N GLY A 32 -13.52 1.96 25.60
CA GLY A 32 -13.58 0.54 25.97
C GLY A 32 -13.16 0.20 27.41
N MET A 33 -12.33 1.02 28.07
CA MET A 33 -11.85 0.77 29.44
C MET A 33 -12.17 1.95 30.38
N GLY A 34 -12.71 1.65 31.57
CA GLY A 34 -13.13 2.58 32.62
C GLY A 34 -12.01 3.38 33.28
N SER A 35 -11.28 4.16 32.49
CA SER A 35 -10.23 5.08 32.92
C SER A 35 -10.81 6.20 33.82
N PRO A 36 -10.04 6.72 34.79
CA PRO A 36 -10.49 7.81 35.66
C PRO A 36 -10.94 9.03 34.85
N ASP A 37 -12.12 9.57 35.18
CA ASP A 37 -12.77 10.67 34.44
C ASP A 37 -11.88 11.91 34.22
N ALA A 38 -10.94 12.17 35.12
CA ALA A 38 -10.02 13.31 35.03
C ALA A 38 -8.96 13.10 33.94
N ASP A 39 -8.40 11.89 33.82
CA ASP A 39 -7.39 11.55 32.84
C ASP A 39 -7.99 11.49 31.43
N LYS A 40 -9.20 10.90 31.32
CA LYS A 40 -9.99 10.92 30.08
C LYS A 40 -10.26 12.34 29.61
N LYS A 41 -10.69 13.25 30.51
CA LYS A 41 -10.91 14.66 30.17
C LYS A 41 -9.63 15.38 29.73
N ARG A 42 -8.49 15.13 30.40
CA ARG A 42 -7.21 15.75 30.05
C ARG A 42 -6.72 15.29 28.68
N LEU A 43 -6.82 13.99 28.41
CA LEU A 43 -6.42 13.40 27.14
C LEU A 43 -7.32 13.86 25.99
N LEU A 44 -8.65 13.84 26.16
CA LEU A 44 -9.59 14.37 25.17
C LEU A 44 -9.36 15.86 24.87
N LYS A 45 -8.93 16.64 25.87
CA LYS A 45 -8.59 18.06 25.68
C LYS A 45 -7.31 18.24 24.85
N ASN A 46 -6.30 17.40 25.08
CA ASN A 46 -5.05 17.43 24.31
C ASN A 46 -5.30 16.98 22.87
N ILE A 47 -5.97 15.84 22.70
CA ILE A 47 -6.43 15.33 21.40
C ILE A 47 -7.24 16.40 20.64
N GLY A 48 -8.17 17.07 21.31
CA GLY A 48 -8.95 18.15 20.72
C GLY A 48 -8.10 19.35 20.27
N LYS A 49 -7.00 19.66 20.96
CA LYS A 49 -6.07 20.72 20.54
C LYS A 49 -5.27 20.31 19.31
N ASP A 50 -4.80 19.07 19.26
CA ASP A 50 -4.01 18.56 18.14
C ASP A 50 -4.88 18.46 16.87
N LEU A 51 -6.10 17.93 16.99
CA LEU A 51 -7.12 17.94 15.93
C LEU A 51 -7.49 19.34 15.45
N SER A 52 -7.56 20.33 16.36
CA SER A 52 -7.90 21.71 15.97
C SER A 52 -6.85 22.37 15.10
N ARG A 53 -5.60 21.88 15.17
CA ARG A 53 -4.46 22.34 14.36
C ARG A 53 -4.34 21.58 13.05
N SER A 54 -4.86 20.36 12.98
CA SER A 54 -4.91 19.60 11.74
C SER A 54 -5.88 20.22 10.74
N ARG A 55 -5.48 20.24 9.46
CA ARG A 55 -6.38 20.54 8.34
C ARG A 55 -7.51 19.52 8.23
N TYR A 56 -7.25 18.28 8.64
CA TYR A 56 -8.15 17.15 8.48
C TYR A 56 -9.07 17.01 9.69
N LYS A 57 -10.34 17.37 9.50
CA LYS A 57 -11.40 17.21 10.51
C LYS A 57 -12.09 15.87 10.34
N PHE A 58 -11.36 14.79 10.62
CA PHE A 58 -11.84 13.42 10.42
C PHE A 58 -12.60 12.85 11.61
N TYR A 59 -12.37 13.37 12.81
CA TYR A 59 -12.91 12.80 14.03
C TYR A 59 -13.34 13.89 15.03
N LYS A 60 -14.38 13.59 15.81
CA LYS A 60 -14.91 14.43 16.87
C LYS A 60 -14.77 13.72 18.24
N PRO A 61 -13.75 14.05 19.04
CA PRO A 61 -13.42 13.33 20.28
C PRO A 61 -14.50 13.31 21.34
N LYS A 62 -15.31 14.38 21.43
CA LYS A 62 -16.32 14.50 22.47
C LYS A 62 -17.46 13.50 22.31
N SER A 63 -17.81 13.15 21.07
CA SER A 63 -18.94 12.28 20.74
C SER A 63 -18.50 10.93 20.18
N ALA A 64 -17.19 10.69 20.07
CA ALA A 64 -16.63 9.53 19.42
C ALA A 64 -17.12 9.27 17.99
N GLU A 65 -17.33 10.36 17.24
CA GLU A 65 -17.85 10.29 15.88
C GLU A 65 -16.74 10.43 14.84
N ALA A 66 -16.71 9.50 13.90
CA ALA A 66 -16.05 9.68 12.61
C ALA A 66 -16.90 10.63 11.75
N LEU A 67 -16.25 11.63 11.15
CA LEU A 67 -16.91 12.72 10.45
C LEU A 67 -16.97 12.48 8.94
N PRO A 68 -17.91 13.10 8.22
CA PRO A 68 -18.04 13.01 6.75
C PRO A 68 -16.76 13.37 5.99
N GLY A 69 -15.87 14.18 6.59
CA GLY A 69 -14.58 14.51 6.01
C GLY A 69 -13.68 13.29 5.80
N LEU A 70 -13.72 12.32 6.72
CA LEU A 70 -12.98 11.07 6.62
C LEU A 70 -13.49 10.22 5.44
N ALA A 71 -14.80 10.07 5.34
CA ALA A 71 -15.43 9.37 4.22
C ALA A 71 -15.12 10.02 2.87
N ARG A 72 -15.13 11.37 2.79
CA ARG A 72 -14.72 12.08 1.57
C ARG A 72 -13.27 11.79 1.20
N PHE A 73 -12.37 11.75 2.17
CA PHE A 73 -10.97 11.40 1.92
C PHE A 73 -10.84 9.99 1.30
N PHE A 74 -11.51 9.00 1.89
CA PHE A 74 -11.53 7.64 1.34
C PHE A 74 -12.22 7.56 -0.03
N TYR A 75 -13.28 8.33 -0.26
CA TYR A 75 -13.99 8.36 -1.53
C TYR A 75 -13.15 8.95 -2.65
N GLU A 76 -12.48 10.08 -2.42
CA GLU A 76 -11.58 10.68 -3.41
C GLU A 76 -10.38 9.78 -3.69
N THR A 77 -9.85 9.11 -2.65
CA THR A 77 -8.81 8.09 -2.81
C THR A 77 -9.30 6.95 -3.70
N TYR A 78 -10.45 6.35 -3.36
CA TYR A 78 -11.04 5.23 -4.08
C TYR A 78 -11.32 5.56 -5.53
N LYS A 79 -11.85 6.76 -5.81
CA LYS A 79 -12.12 7.24 -7.16
C LYS A 79 -10.90 7.24 -8.07
N VAL A 80 -9.73 7.59 -7.53
CA VAL A 80 -8.47 7.62 -8.28
C VAL A 80 -7.94 6.21 -8.56
N ILE A 81 -8.06 5.30 -7.59
CA ILE A 81 -7.43 3.96 -7.67
C ILE A 81 -8.35 2.85 -8.18
N ALA A 82 -9.67 3.04 -8.16
CA ALA A 82 -10.65 2.04 -8.57
C ALA A 82 -10.43 1.49 -10.00
N PRO A 83 -10.03 2.29 -11.01
CA PRO A 83 -9.67 1.77 -12.33
C PRO A 83 -8.52 0.76 -12.29
N ALA A 84 -7.54 1.00 -11.41
CA ALA A 84 -6.36 0.15 -11.27
C ALA A 84 -6.68 -1.19 -10.61
N GLN A 85 -7.64 -1.20 -9.67
CA GLN A 85 -8.04 -2.41 -8.93
C GLN A 85 -8.44 -3.54 -9.90
N VAL A 86 -9.36 -3.27 -10.83
CA VAL A 86 -9.84 -4.28 -11.79
C VAL A 86 -8.70 -4.85 -12.66
N MET A 87 -7.73 -4.01 -13.01
CA MET A 87 -6.67 -4.37 -13.96
C MET A 87 -5.48 -5.07 -13.31
N LEU A 88 -5.14 -4.71 -12.07
CA LEU A 88 -3.92 -5.15 -11.40
C LEU A 88 -4.13 -6.33 -10.45
N THR A 89 -5.33 -6.56 -9.91
CA THR A 89 -5.59 -7.69 -9.01
C THR A 89 -5.23 -9.04 -9.65
N ASN A 90 -5.50 -9.22 -10.95
CA ASN A 90 -5.15 -10.45 -11.69
C ASN A 90 -3.67 -10.49 -12.14
N ALA A 91 -3.02 -9.33 -12.25
CA ALA A 91 -1.62 -9.23 -12.69
C ALA A 91 -0.64 -9.72 -11.61
N ALA A 92 -0.97 -9.48 -10.35
CA ALA A 92 -0.16 -9.89 -9.20
C ALA A 92 -0.05 -11.42 -9.06
N GLN A 93 -1.12 -12.14 -9.42
CA GLN A 93 -1.23 -13.59 -9.24
C GLN A 93 -0.55 -14.40 -10.35
N SER A 94 -0.28 -13.80 -11.51
CA SER A 94 0.11 -14.52 -12.74
C SER A 94 1.61 -14.51 -13.03
N GLY A 95 2.46 -13.99 -12.13
CA GLY A 95 3.89 -13.78 -12.39
C GLY A 95 4.19 -12.68 -13.42
N ALA A 96 3.17 -12.25 -14.19
CA ALA A 96 3.24 -11.20 -15.19
C ALA A 96 3.76 -9.87 -14.63
N LEU A 97 3.41 -9.54 -13.39
CA LEU A 97 3.93 -8.35 -12.71
C LEU A 97 5.46 -8.40 -12.57
N LYS A 98 6.03 -9.55 -12.18
CA LYS A 98 7.48 -9.69 -12.00
C LYS A 98 8.22 -9.56 -13.33
N SER A 99 7.72 -10.25 -14.36
CA SER A 99 8.28 -10.13 -15.72
C SER A 99 8.21 -8.71 -16.24
N PHE A 100 7.07 -8.05 -16.09
CA PHE A 100 6.88 -6.64 -16.46
C PHE A 100 7.90 -5.73 -15.78
N VAL A 101 8.09 -5.85 -14.47
CA VAL A 101 9.05 -5.02 -13.74
C VAL A 101 10.45 -5.24 -14.31
N ILE A 102 10.89 -6.48 -14.46
CA ILE A 102 12.22 -6.80 -15.04
C ILE A 102 12.36 -6.17 -16.43
N GLU A 103 11.38 -6.36 -17.31
CA GLU A 103 11.37 -5.84 -18.69
C GLU A 103 11.42 -4.31 -18.75
N SER A 104 10.83 -3.60 -17.78
CA SER A 104 10.85 -2.14 -17.71
C SER A 104 12.24 -1.55 -17.40
N PHE A 105 13.18 -2.37 -16.90
CA PHE A 105 14.57 -2.00 -16.64
C PHE A 105 15.54 -2.43 -17.76
N LEU A 106 15.03 -3.05 -18.82
CA LEU A 106 15.82 -3.43 -19.98
C LEU A 106 15.89 -2.29 -21.01
N THR A 107 17.09 -2.06 -21.51
CA THR A 107 17.31 -1.23 -22.72
C THR A 107 16.72 -1.90 -23.96
N PRO A 108 16.45 -1.16 -25.05
CA PRO A 108 16.01 -1.75 -26.33
C PRO A 108 16.93 -2.89 -26.81
N GLU A 109 18.24 -2.72 -26.67
CA GLU A 109 19.24 -3.72 -27.04
C GLU A 109 19.13 -4.99 -26.17
N GLN A 110 18.92 -4.82 -24.86
CA GLN A 110 18.73 -5.95 -23.94
C GLN A 110 17.40 -6.68 -24.19
N LYS A 111 16.34 -5.96 -24.55
CA LYS A 111 15.06 -6.57 -24.97
C LYS A 111 15.26 -7.41 -26.23
N GLN A 112 15.95 -6.87 -27.23
CA GLN A 112 16.28 -7.62 -28.45
C GLN A 112 17.15 -8.85 -28.17
N GLN A 113 18.12 -8.74 -27.25
CA GLN A 113 18.91 -9.90 -26.81
C GLN A 113 18.02 -10.97 -26.18
N SER A 114 17.08 -10.60 -25.30
CA SER A 114 16.12 -11.52 -24.70
C SER A 114 15.26 -12.21 -25.76
N GLU A 115 14.72 -11.46 -26.73
CA GLU A 115 13.91 -11.99 -27.84
C GLU A 115 14.71 -12.96 -28.72
N SER A 116 16.01 -12.69 -28.95
CA SER A 116 16.89 -13.53 -29.75
C SER A 116 17.21 -14.90 -29.13
N MET A 117 16.88 -15.07 -27.84
CA MET A 117 17.05 -16.29 -27.07
C MET A 117 15.75 -17.07 -26.87
N THR A 118 14.65 -16.63 -27.49
CA THR A 118 13.37 -17.37 -27.48
C THR A 118 13.45 -18.63 -28.33
N ASP A 119 12.63 -19.64 -28.00
CA ASP A 119 12.57 -20.90 -28.76
C ASP A 119 12.29 -20.65 -30.25
N ALA A 120 11.39 -19.73 -30.57
CA ALA A 120 11.08 -19.36 -31.95
C ALA A 120 12.29 -18.77 -32.69
N SER A 121 13.03 -17.85 -32.03
CA SER A 121 14.25 -17.26 -32.62
C SER A 121 15.35 -18.29 -32.80
N ILE A 122 15.56 -19.16 -31.81
CA ILE A 122 16.55 -20.23 -31.86
C ILE A 122 16.21 -21.23 -32.97
N GLN A 123 14.94 -21.63 -33.09
CA GLN A 123 14.48 -22.51 -34.16
C GLN A 123 14.72 -21.90 -35.54
N GLU A 124 14.41 -20.62 -35.73
CA GLU A 124 14.65 -19.96 -37.02
C GLU A 124 16.14 -19.93 -37.38
N ARG A 125 17.00 -19.57 -36.41
CA ARG A 125 18.44 -19.54 -36.60
C ARG A 125 19.05 -20.92 -36.83
N SER A 126 18.44 -21.98 -36.28
CA SER A 126 18.88 -23.36 -36.49
C SER A 126 18.80 -23.83 -37.94
N LYS A 127 17.96 -23.20 -38.77
CA LYS A 127 17.84 -23.49 -40.21
C LYS A 127 19.05 -23.05 -41.03
N THR A 128 19.81 -22.07 -40.53
CA THR A 128 20.90 -21.41 -41.29
C THR A 128 22.27 -21.55 -40.62
N MET A 129 22.31 -21.91 -39.33
CA MET A 129 23.55 -22.07 -38.56
C MET A 129 23.86 -23.55 -38.27
N THR A 130 25.14 -23.87 -38.12
CA THR A 130 25.52 -25.18 -37.55
C THR A 130 25.16 -25.22 -36.06
N VAL A 131 24.89 -26.41 -35.53
CA VAL A 131 24.54 -26.62 -34.11
C VAL A 131 25.56 -25.98 -33.17
N LYS A 132 26.87 -26.15 -33.46
CA LYS A 132 27.95 -25.58 -32.65
C LYS A 132 27.94 -24.05 -32.66
N ALA A 133 27.83 -23.43 -33.84
CA ALA A 133 27.80 -21.97 -33.95
C ALA A 133 26.55 -21.37 -33.30
N LEU A 134 25.41 -22.05 -33.39
CA LEU A 134 24.17 -21.65 -32.72
C LEU A 134 24.34 -21.71 -31.20
N GLN A 135 24.86 -22.82 -30.67
CA GLN A 135 25.11 -22.99 -29.24
C GLN A 135 26.04 -21.91 -28.69
N ASP A 136 27.17 -21.65 -29.36
CA ASP A 136 28.14 -20.64 -28.94
C ASP A 136 27.50 -19.24 -28.94
N SER A 137 26.70 -18.92 -29.96
CA SER A 137 26.03 -17.62 -30.05
C SER A 137 24.94 -17.43 -29.00
N VAL A 138 24.11 -18.44 -28.71
CA VAL A 138 23.12 -18.37 -27.63
C VAL A 138 23.82 -18.23 -26.28
N LYS A 139 24.90 -19.01 -26.04
CA LYS A 139 25.69 -18.92 -24.82
C LYS A 139 26.30 -17.53 -24.63
N GLN A 140 26.86 -16.94 -25.68
CA GLN A 140 27.42 -15.59 -25.61
C GLN A 140 26.35 -14.52 -25.35
N SER A 141 25.16 -14.70 -25.93
CA SER A 141 24.01 -13.83 -25.69
C SER A 141 23.55 -13.93 -24.24
N MET A 142 23.46 -15.14 -23.68
CA MET A 142 23.12 -15.36 -22.26
C MET A 142 24.14 -14.71 -21.32
N ILE A 143 25.44 -14.90 -21.56
CA ILE A 143 26.50 -14.29 -20.73
C ILE A 143 26.39 -12.77 -20.75
N SER A 144 26.24 -12.19 -21.95
CA SER A 144 26.15 -10.73 -22.11
C SER A 144 24.88 -10.16 -21.48
N PHE A 145 23.76 -10.87 -21.61
CA PHE A 145 22.48 -10.49 -21.03
C PHE A 145 22.51 -10.58 -19.50
N PHE A 146 23.05 -11.65 -18.91
CA PHE A 146 23.17 -11.78 -17.46
C PHE A 146 24.14 -10.78 -16.85
N ALA A 147 25.22 -10.42 -17.57
CA ALA A 147 26.14 -9.38 -17.12
C ALA A 147 25.48 -8.00 -16.98
N ALA A 148 24.31 -7.78 -17.60
CA ALA A 148 23.55 -6.54 -17.46
C ALA A 148 22.81 -6.42 -16.11
N PHE A 149 22.70 -7.51 -15.34
CA PHE A 149 22.02 -7.54 -14.03
C PHE A 149 23.06 -7.59 -12.92
N ASP A 150 23.72 -6.47 -12.68
CA ASP A 150 24.57 -6.30 -11.51
C ASP A 150 23.74 -6.14 -10.21
N ALA A 151 24.44 -6.02 -9.08
CA ALA A 151 23.82 -5.86 -7.77
C ALA A 151 22.95 -4.60 -7.69
N GLU A 152 23.38 -3.50 -8.33
CA GLU A 152 22.65 -2.23 -8.32
C GLU A 152 21.33 -2.37 -9.09
N LYS A 153 21.37 -2.88 -10.31
CA LYS A 153 20.17 -3.09 -11.13
C LYS A 153 19.22 -4.07 -10.46
N THR A 154 19.73 -5.15 -9.87
CA THR A 154 18.90 -6.12 -9.14
C THR A 154 18.17 -5.46 -7.97
N ALA A 155 18.87 -4.65 -7.18
CA ALA A 155 18.25 -3.90 -6.09
C ALA A 155 17.19 -2.89 -6.57
N GLN A 156 17.42 -2.22 -7.72
CA GLN A 156 16.43 -1.32 -8.32
C GLN A 156 15.17 -2.07 -8.79
N ILE A 157 15.34 -3.23 -9.42
CA ILE A 157 14.23 -4.10 -9.85
C ILE A 157 13.41 -4.56 -8.63
N ASP A 158 14.08 -5.06 -7.58
CA ASP A 158 13.42 -5.53 -6.35
C ASP A 158 12.69 -4.40 -5.61
N GLY A 159 13.28 -3.20 -5.59
CA GLY A 159 12.65 -2.00 -5.04
C GLY A 159 11.40 -1.57 -5.82
N ALA A 160 11.47 -1.59 -7.15
CA ALA A 160 10.31 -1.29 -8.01
C ALA A 160 9.21 -2.35 -7.85
N TYR A 161 9.57 -3.63 -7.77
CA TYR A 161 8.63 -4.72 -7.53
C TYR A 161 7.94 -4.58 -6.16
N SER A 162 8.70 -4.33 -5.10
CA SER A 162 8.16 -4.08 -3.76
C SER A 162 7.22 -2.88 -3.72
N THR A 163 7.58 -1.79 -4.42
CA THR A 163 6.74 -0.60 -4.55
C THR A 163 5.40 -0.93 -5.22
N LEU A 164 5.43 -1.65 -6.35
CA LEU A 164 4.22 -2.08 -7.04
C LEU A 164 3.36 -3.03 -6.21
N LEU A 165 3.99 -3.94 -5.46
CA LEU A 165 3.27 -4.87 -4.59
C LEU A 165 2.56 -4.11 -3.46
N SER A 166 3.23 -3.15 -2.81
CA SER A 166 2.61 -2.30 -1.79
C SER A 166 1.42 -1.51 -2.35
N PHE A 167 1.52 -1.01 -3.58
CA PHE A 167 0.43 -0.35 -4.26
C PHE A 167 -0.74 -1.29 -4.56
N ILE A 168 -0.46 -2.51 -5.01
CA ILE A 168 -1.50 -3.51 -5.26
C ILE A 168 -2.25 -3.86 -3.97
N ASN A 169 -1.53 -4.00 -2.85
CA ASN A 169 -2.19 -4.22 -1.56
C ASN A 169 -3.05 -3.02 -1.17
N PHE A 170 -2.55 -1.79 -1.34
CA PHE A 170 -3.28 -0.56 -1.06
C PHE A 170 -4.57 -0.45 -1.88
N ILE A 171 -4.53 -0.68 -3.20
CA ILE A 171 -5.74 -0.58 -4.06
C ILE A 171 -6.75 -1.71 -3.81
N ASN A 172 -6.33 -2.81 -3.18
CA ASN A 172 -7.18 -3.95 -2.85
C ASN A 172 -7.87 -3.81 -1.50
N PHE A 173 -7.57 -2.78 -0.70
CA PHE A 173 -8.35 -2.45 0.48
C PHE A 173 -9.84 -2.24 0.11
N ASP A 174 -10.76 -2.67 0.96
CA ASP A 174 -12.19 -2.59 0.69
C ASP A 174 -12.76 -1.19 1.00
N PHE A 175 -12.35 -0.21 0.19
CA PHE A 175 -12.87 1.16 0.28
C PHE A 175 -14.38 1.21 0.14
N PHE A 176 -14.96 0.33 -0.68
CA PHE A 176 -16.41 0.33 -0.92
C PHE A 176 -17.18 -0.04 0.34
N PHE A 177 -16.77 -1.09 1.04
CA PHE A 177 -17.40 -1.51 2.28
C PHE A 177 -17.26 -0.45 3.38
N LEU A 178 -16.08 0.16 3.51
CA LEU A 178 -15.88 1.28 4.44
C LEU A 178 -16.83 2.44 4.13
N LEU A 179 -16.93 2.85 2.86
CA LEU A 179 -17.78 3.97 2.44
C LEU A 179 -19.27 3.68 2.62
N LYS A 180 -19.72 2.43 2.44
CA LYS A 180 -21.09 2.00 2.69
C LYS A 180 -21.56 2.23 4.14
N LYS A 181 -20.63 2.23 5.10
CA LYS A 181 -20.93 2.52 6.51
C LYS A 181 -21.32 3.99 6.73
N PHE A 182 -20.79 4.91 5.90
CA PHE A 182 -21.09 6.33 5.95
C PHE A 182 -22.26 6.75 5.07
N ASP A 183 -22.52 6.04 3.97
CA ASP A 183 -23.68 6.24 3.09
C ASP A 183 -24.06 4.91 2.41
N SER A 184 -25.21 4.37 2.77
CA SER A 184 -25.72 3.11 2.24
C SER A 184 -26.07 3.17 0.75
N ASN A 185 -26.15 4.35 0.14
CA ASN A 185 -26.46 4.54 -1.28
C ASN A 185 -25.21 4.60 -2.17
N VAL A 186 -24.00 4.56 -1.59
CA VAL A 186 -22.76 4.47 -2.37
C VAL A 186 -22.84 3.25 -3.29
N ALA A 187 -22.56 3.44 -4.57
CA ALA A 187 -22.51 2.38 -5.56
C ALA A 187 -21.05 2.03 -5.86
N GLU A 188 -20.75 0.73 -5.94
CA GLU A 188 -19.40 0.24 -6.17
C GLU A 188 -18.89 0.72 -7.54
N ARG A 189 -17.66 1.25 -7.58
CA ARG A 189 -17.00 1.79 -8.78
C ARG A 189 -17.83 2.81 -9.58
N SER A 190 -18.82 3.46 -8.96
CA SER A 190 -19.66 4.48 -9.60
C SER A 190 -19.42 5.84 -8.95
N PHE A 191 -18.84 6.76 -9.73
CA PHE A 191 -18.40 8.08 -9.26
C PHE A 191 -19.17 9.25 -9.90
N ALA A 192 -20.34 8.96 -10.48
CA ALA A 192 -21.18 9.96 -11.14
C ALA A 192 -22.00 10.80 -10.16
N ASN A 193 -22.38 10.20 -9.01
CA ASN A 193 -23.16 10.86 -7.97
C ASN A 193 -22.26 11.22 -6.79
N ASN A 194 -22.51 12.36 -6.16
CA ASN A 194 -21.84 12.74 -4.93
C ASN A 194 -22.55 12.06 -3.74
N PRO A 195 -21.87 11.17 -2.99
CA PRO A 195 -22.46 10.54 -1.81
C PRO A 195 -22.76 11.56 -0.71
N LYS A 196 -23.74 11.24 0.13
CA LYS A 196 -24.10 12.02 1.32
C LYS A 196 -23.61 11.29 2.56
N PHE A 197 -22.34 11.50 2.89
CA PHE A 197 -21.75 10.89 4.07
C PHE A 197 -22.27 11.53 5.35
N ASP A 198 -22.77 10.70 6.27
CA ASP A 198 -23.18 11.08 7.61
C ASP A 198 -22.06 10.91 8.63
N SER A 199 -22.22 11.46 9.84
CA SER A 199 -21.31 11.14 10.95
C SER A 199 -21.71 9.80 11.55
N ILE A 200 -20.75 8.95 11.89
CA ILE A 200 -21.00 7.61 12.46
C ILE A 200 -20.15 7.41 13.73
N SER A 201 -20.53 6.46 14.57
CA SER A 201 -19.65 6.03 15.66
C SER A 201 -18.33 5.52 15.09
N ALA A 202 -17.20 5.98 15.63
CA ALA A 202 -15.88 5.54 15.21
C ALA A 202 -15.65 4.04 15.51
N ASP A 203 -16.35 3.48 16.49
CA ASP A 203 -16.29 2.05 16.81
C ASP A 203 -16.70 1.16 15.63
N TYR A 204 -17.56 1.65 14.71
CA TYR A 204 -18.01 0.88 13.55
C TYR A 204 -16.98 0.74 12.43
N ILE A 205 -15.92 1.55 12.48
CA ILE A 205 -14.86 1.58 11.46
C ILE A 205 -13.47 1.37 12.05
N ALA A 206 -13.37 1.10 13.35
CA ALA A 206 -12.12 0.93 14.05
C ALA A 206 -11.23 -0.13 13.39
N ASP A 207 -11.79 -1.32 13.18
CA ASP A 207 -11.09 -2.45 12.57
C ASP A 207 -10.71 -2.14 11.11
N ASP A 208 -11.61 -1.54 10.32
CA ASP A 208 -11.31 -1.19 8.93
C ASP A 208 -10.20 -0.13 8.82
N LEU A 209 -10.09 0.78 9.79
CA LEU A 209 -9.00 1.75 9.84
C LEU A 209 -7.67 1.08 10.18
N LEU A 210 -7.67 0.08 11.07
CA LEU A 210 -6.47 -0.72 11.34
C LEU A 210 -6.04 -1.49 10.09
N ASP A 211 -6.97 -2.18 9.44
CA ASP A 211 -6.74 -2.90 8.18
C ASP A 211 -6.22 -1.95 7.08
N PHE A 212 -6.75 -0.73 7.01
CA PHE A 212 -6.28 0.29 6.10
C PHE A 212 -4.83 0.70 6.41
N LEU A 213 -4.48 0.91 7.67
CA LEU A 213 -3.12 1.30 8.07
C LEU A 213 -2.09 0.24 7.71
N GLU A 214 -2.44 -1.04 7.75
CA GLU A 214 -1.54 -2.14 7.34
C GLU A 214 -1.11 -2.04 5.88
N VAL A 215 -2.00 -1.59 4.99
CA VAL A 215 -1.67 -1.39 3.56
C VAL A 215 -1.22 0.03 3.24
N PHE A 216 -1.64 1.00 4.05
CA PHE A 216 -1.34 2.41 3.83
C PHE A 216 0.07 2.78 4.30
N THR A 217 0.50 2.26 5.44
CA THR A 217 1.84 2.55 6.00
C THR A 217 2.99 2.13 5.07
N PRO A 218 3.02 0.90 4.51
CA PRO A 218 4.11 0.46 3.63
C PRO A 218 4.06 1.06 2.21
N LEU A 219 2.99 1.77 1.85
CA LEU A 219 2.86 2.38 0.53
C LEU A 219 3.93 3.46 0.32
N ASN A 220 4.81 3.28 -0.66
CA ASN A 220 5.87 4.21 -1.01
C ASN A 220 5.34 5.42 -1.81
N LEU A 221 4.91 6.48 -1.13
CA LEU A 221 4.37 7.68 -1.78
C LEU A 221 5.41 8.48 -2.57
N ASP A 222 6.70 8.33 -2.23
CA ASP A 222 7.82 9.08 -2.83
C ASP A 222 8.41 8.41 -4.09
N ALA A 223 7.86 7.26 -4.49
CA ALA A 223 8.30 6.59 -5.71
C ALA A 223 8.08 7.46 -6.97
N ASP A 224 8.85 7.16 -8.03
CA ASP A 224 8.61 7.73 -9.37
C ASP A 224 7.37 7.09 -10.02
N TRP A 225 6.20 7.46 -9.50
CA TRP A 225 4.91 6.93 -9.94
C TRP A 225 4.61 7.25 -11.41
N LYS A 226 5.14 8.37 -11.92
CA LYS A 226 4.99 8.72 -13.34
C LYS A 226 5.67 7.68 -14.21
N ARG A 227 6.92 7.32 -13.89
CA ARG A 227 7.65 6.25 -14.61
C ARG A 227 6.93 4.91 -14.47
N ILE A 228 6.49 4.55 -13.26
CA ILE A 228 5.82 3.27 -13.00
C ILE A 228 4.53 3.14 -13.81
N PHE A 229 3.65 4.15 -13.78
CA PHE A 229 2.37 4.10 -14.50
C PHE A 229 2.53 4.17 -16.01
N ASN A 230 3.52 4.91 -16.52
CA ASN A 230 3.82 4.92 -17.95
C ASN A 230 4.29 3.54 -18.43
N ALA A 231 5.18 2.89 -17.69
CA ALA A 231 5.62 1.53 -18.02
C ALA A 231 4.43 0.55 -17.99
N LEU A 232 3.56 0.64 -16.99
CA LEU A 232 2.36 -0.20 -16.89
C LEU A 232 1.40 0.03 -18.07
N LYS A 233 1.24 1.28 -18.49
CA LYS A 233 0.45 1.66 -19.67
C LYS A 233 0.99 1.02 -20.93
N GLU A 234 2.30 1.09 -21.16
CA GLU A 234 2.96 0.47 -22.31
C GLU A 234 2.75 -1.05 -22.31
N TYR A 235 2.91 -1.69 -21.16
CA TYR A 235 2.78 -3.15 -21.03
C TYR A 235 1.35 -3.66 -21.27
N ARG A 236 0.33 -2.95 -20.75
CA ARG A 236 -1.09 -3.32 -20.93
C ARG A 236 -1.75 -2.68 -22.15
N ASN A 237 -1.02 -1.81 -22.87
CA ASN A 237 -1.56 -0.95 -23.92
C ASN A 237 -2.84 -0.19 -23.48
N MET A 238 -2.91 0.21 -22.21
CA MET A 238 -4.10 0.80 -21.59
C MET A 238 -3.73 1.59 -20.33
N ASP A 239 -4.40 2.72 -20.13
CA ASP A 239 -4.24 3.53 -18.91
C ASP A 239 -4.83 2.81 -17.70
N ILE A 240 -3.96 2.37 -16.78
CA ILE A 240 -4.35 1.69 -15.54
C ILE A 240 -4.84 2.70 -14.50
N ILE A 241 -4.22 3.87 -14.46
CA ILE A 241 -4.53 4.97 -13.56
C ILE A 241 -4.20 6.29 -14.25
N GLN A 242 -4.98 7.33 -13.97
CA GLN A 242 -4.69 8.67 -14.46
C GLN A 242 -3.53 9.27 -13.66
N VAL A 243 -2.36 9.43 -14.30
CA VAL A 243 -1.13 9.91 -13.66
C VAL A 243 -1.37 11.24 -12.94
N ASP A 244 -2.01 12.20 -13.61
CA ASP A 244 -2.30 13.53 -13.03
C ASP A 244 -3.21 13.46 -11.80
N ALA A 245 -4.12 12.49 -11.75
CA ALA A 245 -5.01 12.30 -10.61
C ALA A 245 -4.22 11.74 -9.41
N TRP A 246 -3.34 10.77 -9.64
CA TRP A 246 -2.47 10.24 -8.60
C TRP A 246 -1.49 11.29 -8.08
N THR A 247 -0.84 12.07 -8.96
CA THR A 247 0.10 13.12 -8.55
C THR A 247 -0.56 14.21 -7.70
N LYS A 248 -1.87 14.42 -7.84
CA LYS A 248 -2.64 15.30 -6.94
C LYS A 248 -3.05 14.63 -5.63
N LEU A 249 -3.28 13.33 -5.64
CA LEU A 249 -3.70 12.55 -4.48
C LEU A 249 -2.54 12.21 -3.54
N ALA A 250 -1.39 11.77 -4.07
CA ALA A 250 -0.26 11.28 -3.29
C ALA A 250 0.25 12.28 -2.24
N PRO A 251 0.35 13.60 -2.51
CA PRO A 251 0.70 14.57 -1.49
C PRO A 251 -0.33 14.65 -0.36
N ALA A 252 -1.63 14.57 -0.66
CA ALA A 252 -2.68 14.56 0.35
C ALA A 252 -2.66 13.29 1.21
N LEU A 253 -2.32 12.14 0.61
CA LEU A 253 -2.03 10.91 1.36
C LEU A 253 -0.82 11.12 2.29
N GLY A 254 0.25 11.74 1.78
CA GLY A 254 1.45 12.07 2.56
C GLY A 254 1.13 12.95 3.77
N GLU A 255 0.41 14.07 3.55
CA GLU A 255 -0.02 14.98 4.62
C GLU A 255 -0.84 14.25 5.71
N VAL A 256 -1.74 13.34 5.32
CA VAL A 256 -2.53 12.54 6.27
C VAL A 256 -1.65 11.60 7.06
N ARG A 257 -0.70 10.91 6.42
CA ARG A 257 0.24 10.00 7.08
C ARG A 257 1.14 10.76 8.07
N GLU A 258 1.77 11.84 7.64
CA GLU A 258 2.65 12.66 8.48
C GLU A 258 1.92 13.26 9.68
N SER A 259 0.63 13.57 9.52
CA SER A 259 -0.17 14.10 10.63
C SER A 259 -0.49 13.07 11.72
N GLY A 260 -0.30 11.77 11.44
CA GLY A 260 -0.67 10.68 12.36
C GLY A 260 -2.16 10.66 12.70
N ILE A 261 -3.01 11.32 11.88
CA ILE A 261 -4.42 11.52 12.20
C ILE A 261 -5.24 10.23 12.10
N LEU A 262 -4.74 9.22 11.37
CA LEU A 262 -5.38 7.93 11.13
C LEU A 262 -4.84 6.79 11.99
N GLU A 263 -3.60 6.90 12.48
CA GLU A 263 -3.06 6.03 13.53
C GLU A 263 -3.91 6.22 14.76
#